data_AF-A0A7S2B0U2-F1
#
_entry.id   AF-A0A7S2B0U2-F1
#
_cell.length_a   1.000
_cell.length_b   1.000
_cell.length_c   1.000
_cell.angle_alpha   90.00
_cell.angle_beta   90.00
_cell.angle_gamma   90.00
#
_symmetry.space_group_name_H-M   'P 1'
#
loop_
_entity.id
_entity.type
_entity.pdbx_description
1 polymer ?
#
loop_
_entity_poly.entity_id
_entity_poly.type
_entity_poly.pdbx_seq_one_letter_code
_entity_poly.pdbx_strand_id
1 'polypeptide(L)'
;QSNRSPPSSPPTTPPTKHTVAFMMTDGDNLQWTLGPWSTAKTWYGSSKRGAFPMGWTLSPSIADLAPSALSYFSSTKTINDEFVAGPSGYGYMYPTTLPLSNISCFSTFTFDAMESFQMTTMNVLGQNDAAPNCTLLKEYQSHLPNGMVYYSWGDGYSGLHGRVWSCQGKPIVSGKWSLWDNSTDTTSDMVGVEAMVEKLLGVQDDRDGTKLSGYTFVPVHAWSHSYEDVVSIVKQLDKELFDVVLPSELLRRVRLFVKEG
;
A
#
# COMPACT_ATOMS: atom_id res chain seq x y z
N GLN A 1 -12.12 14.65 -24.30
CA GLN A 1 -12.13 13.25 -24.75
C GLN A 1 -10.75 12.67 -24.42
N SER A 2 -10.61 11.93 -23.31
CA SER A 2 -9.30 11.34 -22.96
C SER A 2 -9.11 10.05 -23.77
N ASN A 3 -8.09 10.01 -24.62
CA ASN A 3 -7.54 8.76 -25.16
C ASN A 3 -7.06 7.90 -24.00
N ARG A 4 -7.91 7.01 -23.46
CA ARG A 4 -7.46 5.92 -22.59
C ARG A 4 -7.02 4.80 -23.52
N SER A 5 -5.71 4.54 -23.56
CA SER A 5 -5.18 3.28 -24.07
C SER A 5 -5.92 2.13 -23.37
N PRO A 6 -6.32 1.07 -24.07
CA PRO A 6 -6.94 -0.08 -23.42
C PRO A 6 -5.99 -0.65 -22.36
N PRO A 7 -6.52 -1.18 -21.24
CA PRO A 7 -5.67 -1.79 -20.22
C PRO A 7 -4.84 -2.89 -20.89
N SER A 8 -3.52 -2.82 -20.73
CA SER A 8 -2.63 -3.87 -21.20
C SER A 8 -3.12 -5.21 -20.65
N SER A 9 -3.17 -6.23 -21.51
CA SER A 9 -3.54 -7.59 -21.11
C SER A 9 -2.69 -8.02 -19.91
N PRO A 10 -3.27 -8.71 -18.90
CA PRO A 10 -2.54 -9.09 -17.71
C PRO A 10 -1.28 -9.87 -18.10
N PRO A 11 -0.10 -9.58 -17.51
CA PRO A 11 1.06 -10.44 -17.62
C PRO A 11 0.67 -11.88 -17.34
N THR A 12 0.97 -12.78 -18.27
CA THR A 12 0.61 -14.21 -18.20
C THR A 12 1.68 -15.05 -17.51
N THR A 13 2.85 -14.46 -17.23
CA THR A 13 3.99 -15.16 -16.64
C THR A 13 4.34 -14.58 -15.26
N PRO A 14 4.77 -15.43 -14.30
CA PRO A 14 5.29 -14.96 -13.02
C PRO A 14 6.47 -13.99 -13.19
N PRO A 15 6.62 -13.00 -12.28
CA PRO A 15 7.81 -12.15 -12.24
C PRO A 15 9.10 -12.93 -12.09
N THR A 16 10.18 -12.43 -12.69
CA THR A 16 11.55 -12.96 -12.57
C THR A 16 12.51 -11.98 -11.88
N LYS A 17 11.95 -10.91 -11.29
CA LYS A 17 12.60 -9.87 -10.50
C LYS A 17 11.92 -9.81 -9.13
N HIS A 18 12.67 -9.45 -8.09
CA HIS A 18 12.12 -9.25 -6.76
C HIS A 18 11.14 -8.07 -6.82
N THR A 19 9.87 -8.31 -6.47
CA THR A 19 8.82 -7.30 -6.57
C THR A 19 8.72 -6.51 -5.27
N VAL A 20 8.86 -5.18 -5.36
CA VAL A 20 8.78 -4.29 -4.19
C VAL A 20 7.68 -3.26 -4.39
N ALA A 21 6.87 -3.00 -3.37
CA ALA A 21 5.96 -1.84 -3.36
C ALA A 21 6.14 -1.02 -2.08
N PHE A 22 6.20 0.31 -2.24
CA PHE A 22 6.27 1.27 -1.15
C PHE A 22 4.92 1.98 -1.01
N MET A 23 4.45 2.17 0.22
CA MET A 23 3.21 2.91 0.47
C MET A 23 3.34 3.83 1.67
N MET A 24 3.07 5.12 1.45
CA MET A 24 3.08 6.12 2.51
C MET A 24 1.83 6.05 3.38
N THR A 25 2.06 6.16 4.70
CA THR A 25 1.06 6.02 5.76
C THR A 25 0.28 7.31 6.02
N ASP A 26 -0.66 7.25 6.97
CA ASP A 26 -1.36 8.39 7.61
C ASP A 26 -2.31 9.22 6.72
N GLY A 27 -2.65 8.74 5.53
CA GLY A 27 -3.56 9.43 4.62
C GLY A 27 -5.04 9.40 5.02
N ASP A 28 -5.40 8.64 6.05
CA ASP A 28 -6.70 8.76 6.73
C ASP A 28 -6.87 10.13 7.41
N ASN A 29 -5.76 10.78 7.79
CA ASN A 29 -5.74 12.11 8.38
C ASN A 29 -5.98 13.21 7.32
N LEU A 30 -7.25 13.54 7.10
CA LEU A 30 -7.63 14.58 6.14
C LEU A 30 -7.08 15.97 6.45
N GLN A 31 -6.82 16.31 7.71
CA GLN A 31 -6.18 17.59 8.05
C GLN A 31 -4.79 17.68 7.40
N TRP A 32 -4.05 16.56 7.40
CA TRP A 32 -2.73 16.50 6.80
C TRP A 32 -2.78 16.44 5.27
N THR A 33 -3.64 15.59 4.69
CA THR A 33 -3.74 15.44 3.23
C THR A 33 -4.28 16.71 2.55
N LEU A 34 -5.21 17.42 3.19
CA LEU A 34 -5.69 18.72 2.71
C LEU A 34 -4.74 19.90 3.01
N GLY A 35 -3.61 19.63 3.67
CA GLY A 35 -2.64 20.64 4.08
C GLY A 35 -1.23 20.36 3.53
N PRO A 36 -0.22 20.19 4.41
CA PRO A 36 1.17 20.17 3.99
C PRO A 36 1.54 18.91 3.19
N TRP A 37 0.81 17.80 3.29
CA TRP A 37 1.04 16.62 2.45
C TRP A 37 1.00 16.93 0.95
N SER A 38 -0.02 17.67 0.50
CA SER A 38 -0.26 17.95 -0.92
C SER A 38 0.54 19.14 -1.45
N THR A 39 1.11 19.96 -0.58
CA THR A 39 1.74 21.25 -0.94
C THR A 39 3.22 21.34 -0.57
N ALA A 40 3.68 20.65 0.47
CA ALA A 40 5.08 20.62 0.85
C ALA A 40 5.88 19.67 -0.05
N LYS A 41 7.16 19.96 -0.22
CA LYS A 41 8.08 19.15 -1.04
C LYS A 41 8.44 17.79 -0.43
N THR A 42 7.99 17.51 0.79
CA THR A 42 8.33 16.29 1.55
C THR A 42 7.57 15.06 1.05
N TRP A 43 6.32 15.21 0.61
CA TRP A 43 5.42 14.08 0.35
C TRP A 43 4.82 14.18 -1.06
N TYR A 44 3.49 14.21 -1.19
CA TYR A 44 2.80 14.28 -2.47
C TYR A 44 3.11 15.58 -3.24
N GLY A 45 3.39 16.67 -2.54
CA GLY A 45 3.86 17.92 -3.14
C GLY A 45 5.32 17.92 -3.60
N SER A 46 6.07 16.81 -3.46
CA SER A 46 7.44 16.70 -3.96
C SER A 46 7.51 16.93 -5.47
N SER A 47 8.49 17.74 -5.91
CA SER A 47 8.78 17.93 -7.33
C SER A 47 9.42 16.69 -7.98
N LYS A 48 9.83 15.69 -7.20
CA LYS A 48 10.33 14.41 -7.68
C LYS A 48 9.22 13.35 -7.81
N ARG A 49 8.01 13.64 -7.34
CA ARG A 49 6.86 12.71 -7.42
C ARG A 49 6.66 12.24 -8.85
N GLY A 50 6.41 10.93 -8.99
CA GLY A 50 6.25 10.27 -10.28
C GLY A 50 7.54 9.68 -10.85
N ALA A 51 8.66 9.71 -10.11
CA ALA A 51 9.91 9.08 -10.53
C ALA A 51 9.86 7.54 -10.53
N PHE A 52 9.04 6.95 -9.66
CA PHE A 52 8.79 5.51 -9.54
C PHE A 52 7.41 5.26 -8.92
N PRO A 53 6.82 4.05 -9.11
CA PRO A 53 5.55 3.66 -8.50
C PRO A 53 5.49 3.77 -6.97
N MET A 54 4.52 4.51 -6.45
CA MET A 54 4.32 4.72 -5.02
C MET A 54 2.85 4.74 -4.63
N GLY A 55 2.53 4.04 -3.55
CA GLY A 55 1.23 4.12 -2.90
C GLY A 55 1.15 5.29 -1.91
N TRP A 56 -0.04 5.87 -1.81
CA TRP A 56 -0.39 6.88 -0.83
C TRP A 56 -1.69 6.44 -0.18
N THR A 57 -1.69 6.25 1.14
CA THR A 57 -2.96 6.13 1.85
C THR A 57 -3.78 7.41 1.64
N LEU A 58 -5.10 7.29 1.57
CA LEU A 58 -6.01 8.42 1.49
C LEU A 58 -7.40 7.99 2.00
N SER A 59 -8.00 8.78 2.89
CA SER A 59 -9.37 8.54 3.34
C SER A 59 -10.35 8.66 2.16
N PRO A 60 -11.19 7.64 1.88
CA PRO A 60 -12.27 7.74 0.90
C PRO A 60 -13.28 8.85 1.20
N SER A 61 -13.45 9.23 2.47
CA SER A 61 -14.38 10.31 2.87
C SER A 61 -14.05 11.67 2.27
N ILE A 62 -12.85 11.83 1.70
CA ILE A 62 -12.50 13.02 0.91
C ILE A 62 -13.51 13.28 -0.23
N ALA A 63 -14.18 12.24 -0.74
CA ALA A 63 -15.19 12.36 -1.79
C ALA A 63 -16.35 13.26 -1.38
N ASP A 64 -16.76 13.16 -0.12
CA ASP A 64 -17.86 13.93 0.44
C ASP A 64 -17.37 15.20 1.14
N LEU A 65 -16.21 15.13 1.81
CA LEU A 65 -15.71 16.21 2.66
C LEU A 65 -14.92 17.28 1.90
N ALA A 66 -14.23 16.91 0.82
CA ALA A 66 -13.41 17.85 0.06
C ALA A 66 -13.34 17.48 -1.45
N PRO A 67 -14.47 17.48 -2.17
CA PRO A 67 -14.53 17.08 -3.58
C PRO A 67 -13.63 17.92 -4.50
N SER A 68 -13.38 19.19 -4.17
CA SER A 68 -12.43 20.03 -4.91
C SER A 68 -10.98 19.53 -4.78
N ALA A 69 -10.59 19.08 -3.58
CA ALA A 69 -9.26 18.48 -3.37
C ALA A 69 -9.17 17.12 -4.07
N LEU A 70 -10.25 16.32 -4.04
CA LEU A 70 -10.32 15.08 -4.81
C LEU A 70 -10.11 15.31 -6.31
N SER A 71 -10.78 16.32 -6.88
CA SER A 71 -10.59 16.70 -8.29
C SER A 71 -9.14 17.11 -8.58
N TYR A 72 -8.50 17.85 -7.67
CA TYR A 72 -7.10 18.22 -7.80
C TYR A 72 -6.18 16.98 -7.79
N PHE A 73 -6.35 16.07 -6.82
CA PHE A 73 -5.57 14.83 -6.74
C PHE A 73 -5.81 13.93 -7.95
N SER A 74 -7.05 13.83 -8.44
CA SER A 74 -7.38 13.13 -9.69
C SER A 74 -6.63 13.70 -10.88
N SER A 75 -6.59 15.03 -11.00
CA SER A 75 -5.97 15.71 -12.14
C SER A 75 -4.44 15.73 -12.11
N THR A 76 -3.84 15.57 -10.92
CA THR A 76 -2.39 15.65 -10.72
C THR A 76 -1.74 14.30 -10.42
N LYS A 77 -2.52 13.22 -10.28
CA LYS A 77 -2.05 11.84 -10.15
C LYS A 77 -1.25 11.43 -11.39
N THR A 78 -0.04 10.90 -11.20
CA THR A 78 0.75 10.30 -12.29
C THR A 78 0.44 8.81 -12.44
N ILE A 79 0.94 8.17 -13.50
CA ILE A 79 0.89 6.70 -13.64
C ILE A 79 1.61 5.96 -12.50
N ASN A 80 2.52 6.66 -11.82
CA ASN A 80 3.35 6.16 -10.74
C ASN A 80 2.78 6.48 -9.36
N ASP A 81 1.56 7.01 -9.28
CA ASP A 81 0.86 7.22 -8.02
C ASP A 81 -0.32 6.26 -7.91
N GLU A 82 -0.48 5.65 -6.75
CA GLU A 82 -1.69 4.94 -6.38
C GLU A 82 -2.27 5.53 -5.09
N PHE A 83 -3.58 5.80 -5.08
CA PHE A 83 -4.29 6.14 -3.86
C PHE A 83 -4.93 4.88 -3.30
N VAL A 84 -4.57 4.55 -2.07
CA VAL A 84 -5.00 3.35 -1.35
C VAL A 84 -5.94 3.77 -0.23
N ALA A 85 -7.15 3.22 -0.20
CA ALA A 85 -8.18 3.59 0.76
C ALA A 85 -7.77 3.24 2.21
N GLY A 86 -8.16 4.09 3.16
CA GLY A 86 -8.01 3.84 4.60
C GLY A 86 -6.73 4.41 5.21
N PRO A 87 -6.33 3.91 6.40
CA PRO A 87 -6.97 2.87 7.22
C PRO A 87 -8.30 3.30 7.87
N SER A 88 -9.31 2.45 8.09
CA SER A 88 -9.55 1.11 7.51
C SER A 88 -10.84 1.13 6.66
N GLY A 89 -10.98 2.19 5.86
CA GLY A 89 -12.14 2.46 5.02
C GLY A 89 -12.51 3.93 5.04
N TYR A 90 -13.81 4.24 4.98
CA TYR A 90 -14.34 5.61 4.94
C TYR A 90 -13.83 6.50 6.08
N GLY A 91 -13.59 5.92 7.26
CA GLY A 91 -12.95 6.59 8.39
C GLY A 91 -12.01 5.67 9.14
N TYR A 92 -11.22 6.25 10.04
CA TYR A 92 -10.25 5.51 10.82
C TYR A 92 -10.92 4.66 11.90
N MET A 93 -10.63 3.36 11.88
CA MET A 93 -11.23 2.36 12.76
C MET A 93 -10.44 1.04 12.70
N TYR A 94 -10.61 0.21 13.72
CA TYR A 94 -10.22 -1.20 13.67
C TYR A 94 -11.45 -2.06 13.31
N PRO A 95 -11.40 -2.88 12.25
CA PRO A 95 -12.54 -3.74 11.91
C PRO A 95 -12.93 -4.69 13.03
N THR A 96 -11.97 -5.09 13.87
CA THR A 96 -12.20 -5.96 15.04
C THR A 96 -13.04 -5.32 16.14
N THR A 97 -13.11 -3.98 16.19
CA THR A 97 -13.89 -3.25 17.20
C THR A 97 -15.24 -2.76 16.69
N LEU A 98 -15.50 -2.87 15.38
CA LEU A 98 -16.79 -2.48 14.81
C LEU A 98 -17.85 -3.56 15.12
N PRO A 99 -19.02 -3.18 15.65
CA PRO A 99 -20.13 -4.13 15.78
C PRO A 99 -20.44 -4.80 14.44
N LEU A 100 -20.57 -6.13 14.43
CA LEU A 100 -20.87 -6.90 13.21
C LEU A 100 -22.13 -6.40 12.49
N SER A 101 -23.12 -5.88 13.22
CA SER A 101 -24.33 -5.27 12.66
C SER A 101 -24.06 -4.06 11.76
N ASN A 102 -22.92 -3.39 11.93
CA ASN A 102 -22.58 -2.16 11.24
C ASN A 102 -21.57 -2.38 10.10
N ILE A 103 -20.94 -3.55 10.01
CA ILE A 103 -19.85 -3.80 9.06
C ILE A 103 -20.31 -3.71 7.60
N SER A 104 -21.51 -4.21 7.30
CA SER A 104 -22.06 -4.16 5.94
C SER A 104 -22.32 -2.72 5.51
N CYS A 105 -23.01 -1.94 6.34
CA CYS A 105 -23.30 -0.53 6.07
C CYS A 105 -22.01 0.29 5.91
N PHE A 106 -21.03 0.11 6.81
CA PHE A 106 -19.75 0.80 6.72
C PHE A 106 -18.95 0.38 5.47
N SER A 107 -19.01 -0.90 5.08
CA SER A 107 -18.41 -1.40 3.84
C SER A 107 -19.03 -0.68 2.63
N THR A 108 -20.35 -0.63 2.54
CA THR A 108 -21.05 0.05 1.42
C THR A 108 -20.62 1.50 1.29
N PHE A 109 -20.68 2.29 2.38
CA PHE A 109 -20.20 3.68 2.35
C PHE A 109 -18.74 3.81 1.92
N THR A 110 -17.90 2.89 2.39
CA THR A 110 -16.48 2.88 2.01
C THR A 110 -16.29 2.64 0.51
N PHE A 111 -16.95 1.64 -0.06
CA PHE A 111 -16.74 1.26 -1.46
C PHE A 111 -17.44 2.21 -2.44
N ASP A 112 -18.59 2.79 -2.08
CA ASP A 112 -19.23 3.84 -2.87
C ASP A 112 -18.32 5.08 -2.98
N ALA A 113 -17.67 5.47 -1.86
CA ALA A 113 -16.71 6.57 -1.86
C ALA A 113 -15.42 6.23 -2.64
N MET A 114 -14.94 4.98 -2.55
CA MET A 114 -13.78 4.50 -3.33
C MET A 114 -14.05 4.54 -4.84
N GLU A 115 -15.27 4.20 -5.27
CA GLU A 115 -15.66 4.23 -6.69
C GLU A 115 -15.52 5.64 -7.28
N SER A 116 -15.93 6.66 -6.52
CA SER A 116 -15.85 8.07 -6.93
C SER A 116 -14.44 8.54 -7.29
N PHE A 117 -13.41 7.86 -6.77
CA PHE A 117 -12.00 8.18 -7.05
C PHE A 117 -11.22 7.02 -7.70
N GLN A 118 -11.91 5.98 -8.18
CA GLN A 118 -11.31 4.79 -8.78
C GLN A 118 -10.23 4.15 -7.88
N MET A 119 -10.44 4.14 -6.56
CA MET A 119 -9.56 3.40 -5.64
C MET A 119 -9.87 1.90 -5.76
N THR A 120 -8.84 1.09 -6.03
CA THR A 120 -8.98 -0.37 -6.20
C THR A 120 -8.27 -1.18 -5.11
N THR A 121 -7.65 -0.50 -4.16
CA THR A 121 -6.85 -1.10 -3.11
C THR A 121 -7.15 -0.39 -1.80
N MET A 122 -7.10 -1.17 -0.71
CA MET A 122 -7.37 -0.71 0.65
C MET A 122 -6.25 -1.15 1.58
N ASN A 123 -5.95 -0.29 2.54
CA ASN A 123 -5.21 -0.58 3.74
C ASN A 123 -6.16 -0.77 4.92
N VAL A 124 -5.93 -1.83 5.67
CA VAL A 124 -6.61 -2.07 6.95
C VAL A 124 -5.56 -2.06 8.05
N LEU A 125 -5.84 -1.35 9.15
CA LEU A 125 -5.04 -1.38 10.35
C LEU A 125 -5.63 -2.35 11.38
N GLY A 126 -4.79 -3.24 11.87
CA GLY A 126 -5.07 -4.09 13.03
C GLY A 126 -4.84 -3.34 14.34
N GLN A 127 -5.60 -3.70 15.37
CA GLN A 127 -5.44 -3.14 16.72
C GLN A 127 -4.14 -3.62 17.42
N ASN A 128 -3.54 -4.69 16.91
CA ASN A 128 -2.36 -5.37 17.44
C ASN A 128 -1.68 -6.19 16.31
N ASP A 129 -0.75 -7.07 16.66
CA ASP A 129 -0.06 -7.98 15.73
C ASP A 129 -0.77 -9.32 15.51
N ALA A 130 -2.07 -9.38 15.78
CA ALA A 130 -2.87 -10.55 15.40
C ALA A 130 -3.05 -10.62 13.88
N ALA A 131 -3.15 -11.85 13.38
CA ALA A 131 -3.49 -12.13 12.00
C ALA A 131 -4.85 -11.50 11.62
N PRO A 132 -5.03 -11.08 10.35
CA PRO A 132 -6.30 -10.54 9.87
C PRO A 132 -7.44 -11.56 10.06
N ASN A 133 -8.59 -11.08 10.55
CA ASN A 133 -9.78 -11.90 10.71
C ASN A 133 -10.59 -11.93 9.40
N CYS A 134 -10.48 -13.02 8.63
CA CYS A 134 -11.18 -13.15 7.36
C CYS A 134 -12.71 -13.10 7.48
N THR A 135 -13.30 -13.51 8.61
CA THR A 135 -14.77 -13.39 8.81
C THR A 135 -15.22 -11.94 8.81
N LEU A 136 -14.40 -11.03 9.35
CA LEU A 136 -14.66 -9.59 9.35
C LEU A 136 -14.33 -8.96 8.00
N LEU A 137 -13.22 -9.37 7.38
CA LEU A 137 -12.70 -8.74 6.18
C LEU A 137 -13.28 -9.32 4.87
N LYS A 138 -14.11 -10.38 4.93
CA LYS A 138 -14.72 -10.99 3.74
C LYS A 138 -15.52 -9.99 2.91
N GLU A 139 -16.25 -9.08 3.57
CA GLU A 139 -17.08 -8.09 2.89
C GLU A 139 -16.17 -7.12 2.13
N TYR A 140 -15.12 -6.60 2.77
CA TYR A 140 -14.12 -5.77 2.09
C TYR A 140 -13.45 -6.50 0.92
N GLN A 141 -13.04 -7.75 1.13
CA GLN A 141 -12.43 -8.54 0.07
C GLN A 141 -13.36 -8.77 -1.11
N SER A 142 -14.68 -8.84 -0.92
CA SER A 142 -15.62 -9.06 -2.00
C SER A 142 -15.59 -7.91 -3.03
N HIS A 143 -15.39 -6.67 -2.57
CA HIS A 143 -15.36 -5.47 -3.41
C HIS A 143 -13.98 -5.19 -4.04
N LEU A 144 -12.89 -5.69 -3.45
CA LEU A 144 -11.54 -5.40 -3.93
C LEU A 144 -11.14 -6.36 -5.05
N PRO A 145 -10.63 -5.92 -6.22
CA PRO A 145 -10.28 -6.82 -7.32
C PRO A 145 -9.12 -7.77 -6.98
N ASN A 146 -8.10 -7.29 -6.26
CA ASN A 146 -6.83 -8.01 -6.09
C ASN A 146 -6.43 -8.29 -4.64
N GLY A 147 -7.22 -7.89 -3.65
CA GLY A 147 -6.84 -8.01 -2.25
C GLY A 147 -6.66 -6.68 -1.55
N MET A 148 -6.07 -6.73 -0.36
CA MET A 148 -5.77 -5.56 0.48
C MET A 148 -4.39 -5.69 1.12
N VAL A 149 -3.87 -4.57 1.61
CA VAL A 149 -2.69 -4.54 2.48
C VAL A 149 -3.13 -4.39 3.94
N TYR A 150 -2.39 -5.00 4.85
CA TYR A 150 -2.71 -5.04 6.27
C TYR A 150 -1.54 -4.51 7.10
N TYR A 151 -1.79 -3.44 7.84
CA TYR A 151 -0.87 -2.94 8.84
C TYR A 151 -1.18 -3.62 10.17
N SER A 152 -0.17 -4.24 10.76
CA SER A 152 -0.23 -4.62 12.18
C SER A 152 0.02 -3.39 13.05
N TRP A 153 -0.17 -3.45 14.36
CA TRP A 153 0.11 -2.28 15.20
C TRP A 153 1.61 -2.15 15.56
N GLY A 154 2.26 -3.27 15.83
CA GLY A 154 3.66 -3.35 16.23
C GLY A 154 4.64 -3.14 15.08
N ASP A 155 5.88 -2.86 15.46
CA ASP A 155 7.05 -2.75 14.58
C ASP A 155 6.83 -1.89 13.32
N GLY A 156 6.19 -0.72 13.52
CA GLY A 156 5.95 0.24 12.44
C GLY A 156 5.08 -0.32 11.32
N TYR A 157 4.02 -1.06 11.66
CA TYR A 157 3.14 -1.75 10.72
C TYR A 157 3.72 -3.02 10.07
N SER A 158 4.84 -3.52 10.58
CA SER A 158 5.57 -4.67 10.04
C SER A 158 5.71 -5.85 11.01
N GLY A 159 5.07 -5.83 12.18
CA GLY A 159 5.12 -6.94 13.18
C GLY A 159 4.52 -8.28 12.70
N LEU A 160 4.03 -8.34 11.46
CA LEU A 160 3.59 -9.55 10.79
C LEU A 160 4.59 -10.08 9.75
N HIS A 161 5.74 -9.41 9.58
CA HIS A 161 6.91 -9.84 8.81
C HIS A 161 6.62 -10.30 7.38
N GLY A 162 5.76 -9.57 6.66
CA GLY A 162 5.46 -9.82 5.26
C GLY A 162 4.61 -11.07 5.01
N ARG A 163 3.97 -11.60 6.05
CA ARG A 163 3.03 -12.72 5.92
C ARG A 163 1.86 -12.34 5.01
N VAL A 164 1.35 -13.35 4.32
CA VAL A 164 0.20 -13.23 3.43
C VAL A 164 -0.85 -14.24 3.84
N TRP A 165 -2.10 -13.80 3.92
CA TRP A 165 -3.27 -14.65 4.12
C TRP A 165 -4.14 -14.63 2.88
N SER A 166 -4.84 -15.72 2.61
CA SER A 166 -5.91 -15.72 1.62
C SER A 166 -7.26 -15.57 2.29
N CYS A 167 -8.07 -14.66 1.76
CA CYS A 167 -9.45 -14.49 2.15
C CYS A 167 -10.28 -14.23 0.89
N GLN A 168 -11.31 -15.06 0.66
CA GLN A 168 -12.12 -15.02 -0.58
C GLN A 168 -11.26 -15.20 -1.87
N GLY A 169 -10.19 -16.01 -1.80
CA GLY A 169 -9.27 -16.23 -2.92
C GLY A 169 -8.45 -14.99 -3.32
N LYS A 170 -8.35 -14.01 -2.42
CA LYS A 170 -7.59 -12.78 -2.60
C LYS A 170 -6.62 -12.60 -1.44
N PRO A 171 -5.39 -12.11 -1.71
CA PRO A 171 -4.39 -11.93 -0.68
C PRO A 171 -4.73 -10.78 0.27
N ILE A 172 -4.30 -10.94 1.51
CA ILE A 172 -4.10 -9.89 2.51
C ILE A 172 -2.60 -9.88 2.78
N VAL A 173 -1.89 -8.82 2.37
CA VAL A 173 -0.42 -8.74 2.46
C VAL A 173 -0.02 -7.80 3.59
N SER A 174 0.81 -8.24 4.53
CA SER A 174 1.34 -7.37 5.58
C SER A 174 2.65 -6.67 5.21
N GLY A 175 2.99 -5.60 5.93
CA GLY A 175 4.33 -5.01 5.87
C GLY A 175 5.40 -6.03 6.23
N LYS A 176 6.50 -6.05 5.46
CA LYS A 176 7.67 -6.92 5.73
C LYS A 176 8.68 -6.21 6.61
N TRP A 177 9.01 -4.98 6.25
CA TRP A 177 9.80 -4.02 7.01
C TRP A 177 9.22 -2.64 6.76
N SER A 178 9.36 -1.74 7.72
CA SER A 178 8.91 -0.36 7.60
C SER A 178 10.09 0.57 7.47
N LEU A 179 9.96 1.51 6.53
CA LEU A 179 10.81 2.68 6.48
C LEU A 179 10.27 3.64 7.54
N TRP A 180 10.83 3.54 8.75
CA TRP A 180 10.37 4.25 9.92
C TRP A 180 11.55 4.52 10.87
N ASP A 181 11.79 5.81 11.11
CA ASP A 181 12.87 6.31 11.97
C ASP A 181 14.23 6.19 11.26
N ASN A 182 15.32 6.49 11.94
CA ASN A 182 16.66 6.53 11.35
C ASN A 182 17.54 5.36 11.82
N SER A 183 16.92 4.26 12.28
CA SER A 183 17.65 3.08 12.74
C SER A 183 18.48 2.45 11.61
N THR A 184 19.75 2.16 11.88
CA THR A 184 20.63 1.41 10.99
C THR A 184 20.73 -0.07 11.36
N ASP A 185 19.98 -0.51 12.38
CA ASP A 185 19.96 -1.91 12.81
C ASP A 185 19.11 -2.75 11.86
N THR A 186 19.76 -3.57 11.03
CA THR A 186 19.09 -4.45 10.08
C THR A 186 18.40 -5.66 10.71
N THR A 187 18.52 -5.86 12.02
CA THR A 187 17.73 -6.86 12.76
C THR A 187 16.35 -6.34 13.16
N SER A 188 16.15 -5.02 13.18
CA SER A 188 14.86 -4.37 13.41
C SER A 188 13.95 -4.44 12.17
N ASP A 189 12.64 -4.39 12.37
CA ASP A 189 11.66 -4.21 11.29
C ASP A 189 11.36 -2.74 11.01
N MET A 190 11.64 -1.83 11.94
CA MET A 190 11.60 -0.37 11.76
C MET A 190 13.02 0.12 11.46
N VAL A 191 13.25 0.58 10.24
CA VAL A 191 14.59 0.96 9.77
C VAL A 191 14.58 2.28 9.00
N GLY A 192 15.72 2.95 9.00
CA GLY A 192 16.00 4.09 8.14
C GLY A 192 16.46 3.68 6.74
N VAL A 193 16.84 4.68 5.95
CA VAL A 193 17.19 4.54 4.52
C VAL A 193 18.31 3.53 4.28
N GLU A 194 19.43 3.64 5.01
CA GLU A 194 20.61 2.78 4.80
C GLU A 194 20.29 1.31 5.08
N ALA A 195 19.69 1.01 6.24
CA ALA A 195 19.30 -0.34 6.61
C ALA A 195 18.19 -0.92 5.70
N MET A 196 17.28 -0.08 5.20
CA MET A 196 16.28 -0.52 4.22
C MET A 196 16.94 -0.94 2.89
N VAL A 197 17.95 -0.21 2.42
CA VAL A 197 18.73 -0.61 1.23
C VAL A 197 19.42 -1.94 1.47
N GLU A 198 20.11 -2.10 2.60
CA GLU A 198 20.80 -3.35 2.94
C GLU A 198 19.83 -4.54 2.98
N LYS A 199 18.67 -4.39 3.64
CA LYS A 199 17.63 -5.43 3.70
C LYS A 199 17.10 -5.82 2.31
N LEU A 200 16.83 -4.83 1.45
CA LEU A 200 16.36 -5.10 0.09
C LEU A 200 17.42 -5.80 -0.74
N LEU A 201 18.67 -5.33 -0.71
CA LEU A 201 19.79 -6.00 -1.41
C LEU A 201 20.03 -7.42 -0.87
N GLY A 202 19.79 -7.67 0.42
CA GLY A 202 19.86 -8.99 1.02
C GLY A 202 18.86 -10.01 0.46
N VAL A 203 17.76 -9.55 -0.16
CA VAL A 203 16.76 -10.42 -0.82
C VAL A 203 16.78 -10.33 -2.35
N GLN A 204 17.83 -9.75 -2.94
CA GLN A 204 17.92 -9.55 -4.39
C GLN A 204 17.89 -10.86 -5.20
N ASP A 205 18.23 -12.00 -4.58
CA ASP A 205 18.20 -13.32 -5.22
C ASP A 205 16.83 -14.02 -5.10
N ASP A 206 15.97 -13.55 -4.20
CA ASP A 206 14.59 -14.02 -4.07
C ASP A 206 13.74 -13.44 -5.21
N ARG A 207 13.85 -14.00 -6.41
CA ARG A 207 13.19 -13.45 -7.61
C ARG A 207 12.12 -14.35 -8.21
N ASP A 208 11.83 -15.46 -7.56
CA ASP A 208 10.81 -16.42 -7.96
C ASP A 208 9.42 -15.85 -7.66
N GLY A 209 8.78 -15.26 -8.67
CA GLY A 209 7.45 -14.66 -8.56
C GLY A 209 6.33 -15.65 -8.20
N THR A 210 6.60 -16.95 -8.12
CA THR A 210 5.63 -17.94 -7.62
C THR A 210 5.71 -18.15 -6.10
N LYS A 211 6.69 -17.54 -5.43
CA LYS A 211 6.95 -17.66 -3.99
C LYS A 211 6.76 -16.32 -3.29
N LEU A 212 6.24 -16.36 -2.06
CA LEU A 212 6.12 -15.18 -1.22
C LEU A 212 7.44 -14.47 -0.93
N SER A 213 8.56 -15.21 -0.88
CA SER A 213 9.88 -14.61 -0.66
C SER A 213 10.26 -13.59 -1.74
N GLY A 214 9.71 -13.72 -2.96
CA GLY A 214 9.96 -12.80 -4.07
C GLY A 214 9.19 -11.47 -4.02
N TYR A 215 8.50 -11.20 -2.91
CA TYR A 215 7.70 -10.00 -2.71
C TYR A 215 8.09 -9.29 -1.40
N THR A 216 8.17 -7.97 -1.48
CA THR A 216 8.37 -7.10 -0.31
C THR A 216 7.41 -5.92 -0.37
N PHE A 217 6.59 -5.76 0.67
CA PHE A 217 5.75 -4.58 0.86
C PHE A 217 6.30 -3.74 2.02
N VAL A 218 6.51 -2.46 1.76
CA VAL A 218 7.16 -1.52 2.69
C VAL A 218 6.20 -0.38 3.04
N PRO A 219 5.67 -0.35 4.28
CA PRO A 219 5.08 0.85 4.85
C PRO A 219 6.15 1.95 4.97
N VAL A 220 5.82 3.16 4.54
CA VAL A 220 6.69 4.34 4.65
C VAL A 220 6.05 5.33 5.60
N HIS A 221 6.66 5.53 6.76
CA HIS A 221 6.13 6.40 7.78
C HIS A 221 6.20 7.87 7.38
N ALA A 222 5.02 8.48 7.26
CA ALA A 222 4.88 9.85 6.79
C ALA A 222 5.67 10.88 7.63
N TRP A 223 5.80 10.66 8.94
CA TRP A 223 6.37 11.67 9.84
C TRP A 223 7.89 11.61 9.99
N SER A 224 8.53 10.51 9.58
CA SER A 224 10.00 10.38 9.61
C SER A 224 10.64 10.32 8.23
N HIS A 225 9.87 10.05 7.16
CA HIS A 225 10.41 9.93 5.82
C HIS A 225 9.63 10.69 4.76
N SER A 226 10.37 11.04 3.71
CA SER A 226 9.94 11.79 2.54
C SER A 226 9.86 10.93 1.29
N TYR A 227 9.25 11.46 0.23
CA TYR A 227 9.34 10.86 -1.11
C TYR A 227 10.80 10.76 -1.57
N GLU A 228 11.61 11.77 -1.27
CA GLU A 228 13.04 11.82 -1.57
C GLU A 228 13.84 10.66 -0.94
N ASP A 229 13.50 10.26 0.29
CA ASP A 229 14.15 9.13 0.94
C ASP A 229 13.88 7.84 0.17
N VAL A 230 12.64 7.62 -0.27
CA VAL A 230 12.29 6.46 -1.10
C VAL A 230 12.96 6.53 -2.47
N VAL A 231 13.08 7.72 -3.09
CA VAL A 231 13.89 7.91 -4.31
C VAL A 231 15.34 7.45 -4.08
N SER A 232 15.92 7.78 -2.91
CA SER A 232 17.31 7.42 -2.60
C SER A 232 17.51 5.91 -2.46
N ILE A 233 16.51 5.20 -1.93
CA ILE A 233 16.50 3.73 -1.84
C ILE A 233 16.39 3.14 -3.24
N VAL A 234 15.36 3.53 -4.01
CA VAL A 234 15.07 2.97 -5.34
C VAL A 234 16.23 3.16 -6.32
N LYS A 235 16.97 4.26 -6.21
CA LYS A 235 18.16 4.51 -7.05
C LYS A 235 19.33 3.53 -6.81
N GLN A 236 19.36 2.88 -5.66
CA GLN A 236 20.40 1.92 -5.29
C GLN A 236 20.01 0.48 -5.64
N LEU A 237 18.76 0.22 -6.04
CA LEU A 237 18.31 -1.09 -6.48
C LEU A 237 18.64 -1.30 -7.96
N ASP A 238 19.23 -2.45 -8.28
CA ASP A 238 19.46 -2.85 -9.67
C ASP A 238 18.12 -3.16 -10.36
N LYS A 239 17.82 -2.43 -11.44
CA LYS A 239 16.59 -2.60 -12.22
C LYS A 239 16.49 -3.97 -12.90
N GLU A 240 17.60 -4.71 -13.04
CA GLU A 240 17.57 -6.08 -13.54
C GLU A 240 17.21 -7.11 -12.47
N LEU A 241 17.37 -6.76 -11.19
CA LEU A 241 17.08 -7.64 -10.06
C LEU A 241 15.75 -7.29 -9.38
N PHE A 242 15.39 -6.01 -9.34
CA PHE A 242 14.20 -5.49 -8.67
C PHE A 242 13.18 -4.91 -9.65
N ASP A 243 11.91 -5.07 -9.32
CA ASP A 243 10.80 -4.39 -9.99
C ASP A 243 9.97 -3.65 -8.94
N VAL A 244 10.07 -2.31 -8.95
CA VAL A 244 9.31 -1.44 -8.04
C VAL A 244 7.97 -1.14 -8.67
N VAL A 245 6.88 -1.55 -8.00
CA VAL A 245 5.52 -1.52 -8.54
C VAL A 245 4.54 -0.83 -7.60
N LEU A 246 3.36 -0.48 -8.13
CA LEU A 246 2.26 0.04 -7.32
C LEU A 246 1.72 -1.05 -6.36
N PRO A 247 1.18 -0.69 -5.18
CA PRO A 247 0.59 -1.66 -4.26
C PRO A 247 -0.45 -2.60 -4.89
N SER A 248 -1.33 -2.09 -5.76
CA SER A 248 -2.31 -2.88 -6.51
C SER A 248 -1.67 -3.92 -7.42
N GLU A 249 -0.53 -3.60 -8.03
CA GLU A 249 0.21 -4.50 -8.90
C GLU A 249 0.93 -5.59 -8.10
N LEU A 250 1.49 -5.26 -6.93
CA LEU A 250 2.02 -6.26 -6.00
C LEU A 250 0.90 -7.25 -5.60
N LEU A 251 -0.25 -6.74 -5.15
CA LEU A 251 -1.40 -7.58 -4.77
C LEU A 251 -1.88 -8.45 -5.93
N ARG A 252 -1.95 -7.89 -7.15
CA ARG A 252 -2.34 -8.63 -8.35
C ARG A 252 -1.37 -9.78 -8.65
N ARG A 253 -0.06 -9.54 -8.57
CA ARG A 253 0.97 -10.57 -8.81
C ARG A 253 0.91 -11.68 -7.76
N VAL A 254 0.81 -11.31 -6.48
CA VAL A 254 0.65 -12.27 -5.39
C VAL A 254 -0.60 -13.14 -5.63
N ARG A 255 -1.74 -12.52 -5.94
CA ARG A 255 -3.00 -13.23 -6.23
C ARG A 255 -2.89 -14.22 -7.39
N LEU A 256 -2.19 -13.86 -8.45
CA LEU A 256 -2.15 -14.66 -9.68
C LEU A 256 -1.11 -15.78 -9.64
N PHE A 257 0.03 -15.56 -8.98
CA PHE A 257 1.21 -16.41 -9.15
C PHE A 257 1.62 -17.16 -7.90
N VAL A 258 1.27 -16.66 -6.71
CA VAL A 258 1.57 -17.35 -5.46
C VAL A 258 0.42 -18.31 -5.16
N LYS A 259 0.74 -19.61 -5.13
CA LYS A 259 -0.23 -20.65 -4.76
C LYS A 259 -0.36 -20.72 -3.24
N GLU A 260 -1.58 -20.92 -2.75
CA GLU A 260 -1.82 -21.35 -1.38
C GLU A 260 -1.19 -22.73 -1.19
N GLY A 261 -0.32 -22.86 -0.18
CA GLY A 261 0.29 -24.13 0.23
C GLY A 261 -0.64 -24.96 1.08
#